data_AF-A0A920SNT8-F1
#
_entry.id   AF-A0A920SNT8-F1
#
_cell.length_a   1.000
_cell.length_b   1.000
_cell.length_c   1.000
_cell.angle_alpha   90.00
_cell.angle_beta   90.00
_cell.angle_gamma   90.00
#
_symmetry.space_group_name_H-M   'P 1'
#
loop_
_entity.id
_entity.type
_entity.pdbx_description
1 polymer ?
#
loop_
_entity_poly.entity_id
_entity_poly.type
_entity_poly.pdbx_seq_one_letter_code
_entity_poly.pdbx_strand_id
1 'polypeptide(L)' 'MSAAYQALYSDHRVAGAGRGGEFDGIRLSPHIYNTLADVDYVIDAIAGVTA' A
#
# COMPACT_ATOMS: atom_id res chain seq x y z
N MET A 1 1.88 -12.76 -5.54
CA MET A 1 1.96 -11.34 -5.12
C MET A 1 1.63 -10.49 -6.33
N SER A 2 0.63 -9.60 -6.26
CA SER A 2 0.10 -8.89 -7.44
C SER A 2 1.07 -7.86 -8.01
N ALA A 3 0.85 -7.44 -9.26
CA ALA A 3 1.61 -6.34 -9.88
C ALA A 3 1.48 -5.03 -9.10
N ALA A 4 0.27 -4.72 -8.60
CA ALA A 4 0.01 -3.56 -7.75
C ALA A 4 0.83 -3.59 -6.45
N TYR A 5 1.05 -4.76 -5.84
CA TYR A 5 1.90 -4.90 -4.66
C TYR A 5 3.36 -4.51 -4.95
N GLN A 6 3.89 -4.96 -6.09
CA GLN A 6 5.26 -4.66 -6.48
C GLN A 6 5.43 -3.18 -6.87
N ALA A 7 4.44 -2.60 -7.54
CA ALA A 7 4.44 -1.19 -7.94
C ALA A 7 4.39 -0.25 -6.73
N LEU A 8 3.54 -0.52 -5.72
CA LEU A 8 3.50 0.27 -4.49
C LEU A 8 4.87 0.39 -3.82
N TYR A 9 5.62 -0.71 -3.76
CA TYR A 9 6.93 -0.68 -3.14
C TYR A 9 8.01 -0.07 -4.05
N SER A 10 8.10 -0.52 -5.29
CA SER A 10 9.19 -0.14 -6.20
C SER A 10 9.11 1.33 -6.60
N ASP A 11 7.90 1.81 -6.89
CA ASP A 11 7.69 3.12 -7.51
C ASP A 11 7.31 4.17 -6.46
N HIS A 12 6.51 3.78 -5.46
CA HIS A 12 5.98 4.68 -4.44
C HIS A 12 6.62 4.51 -3.06
N ARG A 13 7.52 3.54 -2.87
CA ARG A 13 8.18 3.26 -1.57
C ARG A 13 7.19 3.00 -0.42
N VAL A 14 5.98 2.54 -0.75
CA VAL A 14 4.95 2.16 0.22
C VAL A 14 5.10 0.67 0.53
N ALA A 15 5.52 0.36 1.74
CA ALA A 15 5.63 -1.02 2.20
C ALA A 15 4.28 -1.55 2.70
N GLY A 16 4.01 -2.82 2.40
CA GLY A 16 2.85 -3.56 2.88
C GLY A 16 3.11 -5.05 2.93
N ALA A 17 2.12 -5.80 3.42
CA ALA A 17 2.15 -7.25 3.41
C ALA A 17 1.08 -7.79 2.48
N GLY A 18 1.43 -8.76 1.63
CA GLY A 18 0.42 -9.55 0.92
C GLY A 18 -0.46 -10.28 1.93
N ARG A 19 -1.78 -10.23 1.72
CA ARG A 19 -2.77 -10.99 2.48
C ARG A 19 -3.43 -11.98 1.53
N GLY A 20 -3.53 -13.24 1.96
CA GLY A 20 -4.31 -14.27 1.28
C GLY A 20 -5.33 -14.90 2.24
N GLY A 21 -6.17 -15.80 1.72
CA GLY A 21 -7.22 -16.48 2.48
C GLY A 21 -8.60 -15.87 2.19
N GLU A 22 -9.39 -15.62 3.22
CA GLU A 22 -10.75 -15.06 3.09
C GLU A 22 -10.78 -13.69 2.40
N PHE A 23 -9.70 -12.92 2.52
CA PHE A 23 -9.55 -11.61 1.88
C PHE A 23 -8.20 -11.53 1.19
N ASP A 24 -8.24 -11.64 -0.13
CA ASP A 24 -7.06 -11.43 -0.97
C ASP A 24 -6.78 -9.93 -1.11
N GLY A 25 -5.49 -9.55 -1.05
CA GLY A 25 -5.08 -8.16 -1.26
C GLY A 25 -3.81 -7.76 -0.53
N ILE A 26 -3.71 -6.47 -0.22
CA ILE A 26 -2.54 -5.87 0.42
C ILE A 26 -2.99 -5.30 1.77
N ARG A 27 -2.32 -5.72 2.85
CA ARG A 27 -2.52 -5.17 4.18
C ARG A 27 -1.53 -4.02 4.41
N LEU A 28 -2.07 -2.86 4.71
CA LEU A 28 -1.35 -1.72 5.24
C LEU A 28 -1.55 -1.66 6.76
N SER A 29 -0.55 -1.16 7.47
CA SER A 29 -0.59 -1.05 8.94
C SER A 29 0.00 0.30 9.34
N PRO A 30 -0.79 1.39 9.24
CA PRO A 30 -0.35 2.71 9.67
C PRO A 30 0.12 2.65 11.12
N HIS A 31 1.28 3.25 11.38
CA HIS A 31 1.89 3.34 12.70
C HIS A 31 1.61 4.70 13.31
N ILE A 32 1.67 4.82 14.64
CA ILE A 32 1.56 6.12 15.35
C ILE A 32 2.63 7.15 14.94
N TYR A 33 3.66 6.72 14.21
CA TYR A 33 4.71 7.60 13.68
C TYR A 33 4.43 8.09 12.26
N ASN A 34 3.41 7.56 11.57
CA ASN A 34 2.99 8.11 10.30
C ASN A 34 2.25 9.42 10.53
N THR A 35 2.66 10.46 9.81
CA THR A 35 1.94 11.72 9.76
C THR A 35 0.70 11.59 8.88
N LEU A 36 -0.23 12.55 8.99
CA LEU A 36 -1.38 12.61 8.08
C LEU A 36 -0.94 12.75 6.62
N ALA A 37 0.12 13.51 6.36
CA ALA A 37 0.68 13.66 5.02
C ALA A 37 1.24 12.34 4.46
N ASP A 38 1.85 11.49 5.31
CA ASP A 38 2.28 10.15 4.89
C ASP A 38 1.08 9.27 4.51
N VAL A 39 -0.02 9.37 5.26
CA VAL A 39 -1.25 8.62 4.98
C VAL A 39 -1.89 9.10 3.68
N ASP A 40 -1.97 10.42 3.45
CA ASP A 40 -2.50 10.99 2.21
C ASP A 40 -1.66 10.55 1.00
N TYR A 41 -0.33 10.60 1.11
CA TYR A 41 0.56 10.09 0.06
C TYR A 41 0.32 8.61 -0.26
N VAL A 42 0.12 7.78 0.76
CA VAL A 42 -0.18 6.35 0.59
C VAL A 42 -1.51 6.15 -0.13
N ILE A 43 -2.53 6.95 0.18
CA ILE A 43 -3.85 6.88 -0.49
C ILE A 43 -3.69 7.20 -1.99
N ASP A 44 -2.96 8.26 -2.31
CA ASP A 44 -2.71 8.66 -3.71
C ASP A 44 -1.92 7.58 -4.47
N ALA A 45 -0.91 6.98 -3.83
CA ALA A 45 -0.13 5.89 -4.40
C ALA A 45 -1.00 4.65 -4.70
N ILE A 46 -1.90 4.28 -3.79
CA ILE A 46 -2.84 3.16 -4.00
C ILE A 46 -3.72 3.46 -5.20
N ALA A 47 -4.33 4.65 -5.26
CA ALA A 47 -5.19 5.04 -6.37
C ALA A 47 -4.45 4.94 -7.72
N GLY A 48 -3.18 5.35 -7.76
CA GLY A 48 -2.34 5.30 -8.96
C GLY A 48 -2.01 3.89 -9.45
N VAL A 49 -1.85 2.90 -8.57
CA VAL A 49 -1.52 1.52 -8.97
C VAL A 49 -2.74 0.62 -9.20
N THR A 50 -3.94 1.10 -8.86
CA THR A 50 -5.21 0.38 -9.05
C THR A 50 -6.03 0.87 -10.25
N ALA A 51 -5.55 1.91 -10.94
CA ALA A 51 -6.19 2.48 -12.13
C ALA A 51 -5.89 1.70 -13.42
#